data_AF-A0A350T297-F1
#
_entry.id   AF-A0A350T297-F1
#
_cell.length_a   1.000
_cell.length_b   1.000
_cell.length_c   1.000
_cell.angle_alpha   90.00
_cell.angle_beta   90.00
_cell.angle_gamma   90.00
#
_symmetry.space_group_name_H-M   'P 1'
#
loop_
_entity.id
_entity.type
_entity.pdbx_description
1 polymer ?
#
loop_
_entity_poly.entity_id
_entity_poly.type
_entity_poly.pdbx_seq_one_letter_code
_entity_poly.pdbx_strand_id
1 'polypeptide(L)'
;EAAYTYQMDRGIQMESLYANALLLLSKIGRVEIVTAHAWGSFEYVSTWTAPLRTVSSLVQISLLTAVYAGFAFVRFRARDDDRHDIRLVTAVTLVLLTFVATGKVFSPQYLIWLMPFVVLLPGRLGRRTIALFLLTLVASQLIFPWFYSPLRHQAIWAALLLTARNLMIIALLGLVVTILVSLRSPRSEAAQSVEQA
;
A
#
# COMPACT_ATOMS: atom_id res chain seq x y z
N GLU A 1 -3.60 19.26 -20.90
CA GLU A 1 -2.99 17.97 -21.31
C GLU A 1 -1.68 17.62 -20.59
N ALA A 2 -0.79 18.57 -20.24
CA ALA A 2 0.56 18.27 -19.73
C ALA A 2 0.64 17.35 -18.48
N ALA A 3 -0.25 17.52 -17.48
CA ALA A 3 -0.14 16.79 -16.21
C ALA A 3 -0.53 15.30 -16.29
N TYR A 4 -1.48 14.95 -17.16
CA TYR A 4 -1.91 13.56 -17.35
C TYR A 4 -0.83 12.75 -18.07
N THR A 5 -0.34 13.27 -19.19
CA THR A 5 0.76 12.65 -19.96
C THR A 5 2.01 12.50 -19.11
N TYR A 6 2.33 13.51 -18.26
CA TYR A 6 3.43 13.42 -17.29
C TYR A 6 3.33 12.20 -16.36
N GLN A 7 2.15 11.91 -15.81
CA GLN A 7 1.98 10.77 -14.91
C GLN A 7 1.93 9.43 -15.66
N MET A 8 1.45 9.43 -16.92
CA MET A 8 1.54 8.25 -17.78
C MET A 8 2.98 7.88 -18.11
N ASP A 9 3.80 8.87 -18.50
CA ASP A 9 5.18 8.68 -18.94
C ASP A 9 6.19 8.54 -17.81
N ARG A 10 5.77 8.82 -16.57
CA ARG A 10 6.58 8.58 -15.38
C ARG A 10 7.00 7.13 -15.27
N GLY A 11 8.24 6.92 -14.85
CA GLY A 11 8.78 5.59 -14.65
C GLY A 11 8.45 4.97 -13.31
N ILE A 12 9.22 3.93 -13.01
CA ILE A 12 9.06 3.13 -11.81
C ILE A 12 9.98 3.72 -10.75
N GLN A 13 9.40 4.47 -9.82
CA GLN A 13 10.16 5.13 -8.76
C GLN A 13 10.80 4.07 -7.86
N MET A 14 12.04 4.32 -7.45
CA MET A 14 12.94 3.33 -6.86
C MET A 14 12.44 2.64 -5.58
N GLU A 15 11.50 3.25 -4.85
CA GLU A 15 10.94 2.72 -3.61
C GLU A 15 9.61 1.96 -3.81
N SER A 16 9.04 1.98 -5.01
CA SER A 16 7.83 1.21 -5.33
C SER A 16 8.06 -0.30 -5.23
N LEU A 17 6.97 -1.08 -5.08
CA LEU A 17 7.05 -2.55 -5.07
C LEU A 17 7.70 -3.10 -6.34
N TYR A 18 7.36 -2.51 -7.49
CA TYR A 18 7.88 -2.93 -8.80
C TYR A 18 9.38 -2.66 -8.94
N ALA A 19 9.85 -1.49 -8.51
CA ALA A 19 11.27 -1.15 -8.47
C ALA A 19 12.06 -2.08 -7.54
N ASN A 20 11.50 -2.39 -6.36
CA ASN A 20 12.14 -3.30 -5.42
C ASN A 20 12.28 -4.70 -6.02
N ALA A 21 11.27 -5.21 -6.72
CA ALA A 21 11.36 -6.48 -7.43
C ALA A 21 12.46 -6.48 -8.51
N LEU A 22 12.54 -5.42 -9.33
CA LEU A 22 13.62 -5.25 -10.31
C LEU A 22 15.01 -5.23 -9.65
N LEU A 23 15.14 -4.52 -8.53
CA LEU A 23 16.38 -4.44 -7.76
C LEU A 23 16.80 -5.80 -7.18
N LEU A 24 15.86 -6.60 -6.68
CA LEU A 24 16.19 -7.94 -6.19
C LEU A 24 16.58 -8.88 -7.34
N LEU A 25 15.86 -8.82 -8.46
CA LEU A 25 16.17 -9.60 -9.65
C LEU A 25 17.54 -9.24 -10.25
N SER A 26 17.96 -7.97 -10.16
CA SER A 26 19.30 -7.58 -10.61
C SER A 26 20.41 -8.14 -9.72
N LYS A 27 20.16 -8.30 -8.42
CA LYS A 27 21.13 -8.89 -7.48
C LYS A 27 21.41 -10.36 -7.73
N ILE A 28 20.48 -11.06 -8.36
CA ILE A 28 20.66 -12.46 -8.78
C ILE A 28 21.00 -12.59 -10.27
N GLY A 29 21.41 -11.47 -10.93
CA GLY A 29 21.85 -11.45 -12.33
C GLY A 29 20.76 -11.74 -13.35
N ARG A 30 19.47 -11.62 -12.99
CA ARG A 30 18.35 -11.92 -13.90
C ARG A 30 17.90 -10.73 -14.72
N VAL A 31 18.16 -9.51 -14.25
CA VAL A 31 17.76 -8.27 -14.90
C VAL A 31 18.86 -7.22 -14.73
N GLU A 32 19.20 -6.52 -15.79
CA GLU A 32 20.07 -5.34 -15.68
C GLU A 32 19.24 -4.11 -15.36
N ILE A 33 19.73 -3.31 -14.41
CA ILE A 33 19.09 -2.06 -14.01
C ILE A 33 20.10 -0.92 -13.97
N VAL A 34 19.68 0.25 -14.43
CA VAL A 34 20.41 1.50 -14.31
C VAL A 34 19.58 2.46 -13.48
N THR A 35 20.22 3.15 -12.55
CA THR A 35 19.56 4.19 -11.77
C THR A 35 19.57 5.49 -12.57
N ALA A 36 18.38 6.03 -12.84
CA ALA A 36 18.22 7.31 -13.54
C ALA A 36 17.52 8.31 -12.63
N HIS A 37 17.82 9.60 -12.82
CA HIS A 37 17.07 10.68 -12.21
C HIS A 37 16.17 11.32 -13.29
N ALA A 38 14.87 11.11 -13.17
CA ALA A 38 13.89 11.59 -14.13
C ALA A 38 12.61 11.99 -13.39
N TRP A 39 11.85 12.95 -13.95
CA TRP A 39 10.55 13.34 -13.41
C TRP A 39 10.56 13.76 -11.93
N GLY A 40 11.68 14.34 -11.47
CA GLY A 40 11.89 14.78 -10.08
C GLY A 40 12.10 13.65 -9.07
N SER A 41 12.41 12.43 -9.52
CA SER A 41 12.68 11.29 -8.63
C SER A 41 13.72 10.33 -9.21
N PHE A 42 14.29 9.48 -8.36
CA PHE A 42 15.13 8.38 -8.83
C PHE A 42 14.27 7.17 -9.21
N GLU A 43 14.60 6.59 -10.36
CA GLU A 43 13.91 5.46 -10.98
C GLU A 43 14.93 4.37 -11.33
N TYR A 44 14.49 3.11 -11.34
CA TYR A 44 15.27 2.03 -11.95
C TYR A 44 14.78 1.80 -13.37
N VAL A 45 15.70 1.96 -14.32
CA VAL A 45 15.46 1.75 -15.75
C VAL A 45 16.01 0.38 -16.14
N SER A 46 15.21 -0.37 -16.87
CA SER A 46 15.48 -1.72 -17.35
C SER A 46 14.65 -2.00 -18.61
N THR A 47 14.94 -3.10 -19.30
CA THR A 47 14.12 -3.61 -20.41
C THR A 47 12.66 -3.86 -20.00
N TRP A 48 12.41 -4.12 -18.72
CA TRP A 48 11.09 -4.36 -18.14
C TRP A 48 10.35 -3.08 -17.71
N THR A 49 10.97 -1.90 -17.82
CA THR A 49 10.38 -0.65 -17.32
C THR A 49 9.09 -0.30 -18.06
N ALA A 50 9.07 -0.36 -19.39
CA ALA A 50 7.87 -0.08 -20.18
C ALA A 50 6.69 -1.03 -19.85
N PRO A 51 6.85 -2.37 -19.89
CA PRO A 51 5.75 -3.26 -19.54
C PRO A 51 5.32 -3.10 -18.07
N LEU A 52 6.25 -2.89 -17.13
CA LEU A 52 5.89 -2.66 -15.73
C LEU A 52 5.09 -1.37 -15.51
N ARG A 53 5.34 -0.30 -16.28
CA ARG A 53 4.53 0.93 -16.21
C ARG A 53 3.08 0.66 -16.59
N THR A 54 2.84 -0.09 -17.64
CA THR A 54 1.49 -0.47 -18.09
C THR A 54 0.83 -1.41 -17.08
N VAL A 55 1.52 -2.48 -16.68
CA VAL A 55 1.00 -3.48 -15.74
C VAL A 55 0.69 -2.85 -14.39
N SER A 56 1.57 -2.02 -13.84
CA SER A 56 1.32 -1.34 -12.55
C SER A 56 0.09 -0.43 -12.61
N SER A 57 -0.09 0.31 -13.70
CA SER A 57 -1.27 1.18 -13.88
C SER A 57 -2.56 0.35 -13.94
N LEU A 58 -2.55 -0.76 -14.69
CA LEU A 58 -3.69 -1.67 -14.76
C LEU A 58 -3.99 -2.30 -13.40
N VAL A 59 -2.97 -2.82 -12.70
CA VAL A 59 -3.11 -3.41 -11.36
C VAL A 59 -3.68 -2.39 -10.38
N GLN A 60 -3.17 -1.16 -10.38
CA GLN A 60 -3.66 -0.10 -9.49
C GLN A 60 -5.12 0.23 -9.77
N ILE A 61 -5.50 0.44 -11.04
CA ILE A 61 -6.89 0.73 -11.43
C ILE A 61 -7.82 -0.44 -11.05
N SER A 62 -7.44 -1.68 -11.38
CA SER A 62 -8.25 -2.87 -11.09
C SER A 62 -8.45 -3.06 -9.59
N LEU A 63 -7.40 -2.92 -8.77
CA LEU A 63 -7.50 -3.11 -7.33
C LEU A 63 -8.28 -1.98 -6.65
N LEU A 64 -8.08 -0.73 -7.06
CA LEU A 64 -8.89 0.39 -6.54
C LEU A 64 -10.36 0.20 -6.91
N THR A 65 -10.66 -0.18 -8.16
CA THR A 65 -12.02 -0.47 -8.62
C THR A 65 -12.64 -1.60 -7.80
N ALA A 66 -11.90 -2.67 -7.53
CA ALA A 66 -12.36 -3.78 -6.69
C ALA A 66 -12.67 -3.35 -5.25
N VAL A 67 -11.83 -2.49 -4.65
CA VAL A 67 -12.06 -1.94 -3.31
C VAL A 67 -13.31 -1.06 -3.29
N TYR A 68 -13.47 -0.15 -4.26
CA TYR A 68 -14.67 0.71 -4.37
C TYR A 68 -15.95 -0.11 -4.59
N ALA A 69 -15.94 -1.04 -5.54
CA ALA A 69 -17.08 -1.91 -5.82
C ALA A 69 -17.43 -2.78 -4.60
N GLY A 70 -16.42 -3.34 -3.93
CA GLY A 70 -16.59 -4.12 -2.71
C GLY A 70 -17.18 -3.30 -1.55
N PHE A 71 -16.77 -2.05 -1.40
CA PHE A 71 -17.35 -1.15 -0.39
C PHE A 71 -18.79 -0.75 -0.75
N ALA A 72 -19.06 -0.36 -2.00
CA ALA A 72 -20.40 -0.02 -2.47
C ALA A 72 -21.37 -1.19 -2.25
N PHE A 73 -20.98 -2.40 -2.61
CA PHE A 73 -21.76 -3.62 -2.39
C PHE A 73 -22.14 -3.85 -0.92
N VAL A 74 -21.18 -3.67 -0.01
CA VAL A 74 -21.43 -3.79 1.44
C VAL A 74 -22.36 -2.67 1.92
N ARG A 75 -22.14 -1.44 1.46
CA ARG A 75 -22.95 -0.28 1.83
C ARG A 75 -24.40 -0.40 1.37
N PHE A 76 -24.63 -0.98 0.19
CA PHE A 76 -25.99 -1.26 -0.30
C PHE A 76 -26.71 -2.31 0.53
N ARG A 77 -25.99 -3.30 1.09
CA ARG A 77 -26.59 -4.35 1.91
C ARG A 77 -26.80 -3.97 3.38
N ALA A 78 -26.02 -3.05 3.92
CA ALA A 78 -26.07 -2.65 5.33
C ALA A 78 -26.59 -1.21 5.48
N ARG A 79 -27.84 -0.96 5.06
CA ARG A 79 -28.40 0.41 4.97
C ARG A 79 -28.62 1.10 6.32
N ASP A 80 -28.80 0.34 7.41
CA ASP A 80 -28.95 0.82 8.79
C ASP A 80 -28.02 0.03 9.73
N ASP A 81 -26.75 0.43 9.83
CA ASP A 81 -25.74 -0.25 10.65
C ASP A 81 -24.94 0.78 11.45
N ASP A 82 -24.95 0.65 12.78
CA ASP A 82 -24.18 1.48 13.73
C ASP A 82 -22.67 1.49 13.43
N ARG A 83 -22.18 0.51 12.65
CA ARG A 83 -20.77 0.40 12.24
C ARG A 83 -20.45 1.17 10.97
N HIS A 84 -21.34 2.03 10.48
CA HIS A 84 -21.14 2.80 9.26
C HIS A 84 -19.81 3.59 9.28
N ASP A 85 -19.57 4.36 10.34
CA ASP A 85 -18.42 5.27 10.41
C ASP A 85 -17.09 4.53 10.44
N ILE A 86 -17.01 3.48 11.26
CA ILE A 86 -15.79 2.67 11.36
C ILE A 86 -15.52 1.90 10.06
N ARG A 87 -16.58 1.50 9.34
CA ARG A 87 -16.47 0.86 8.03
C ARG A 87 -16.00 1.84 6.97
N LEU A 88 -16.49 3.07 6.99
CA LEU A 88 -16.04 4.14 6.08
C LEU A 88 -14.57 4.45 6.32
N VAL A 89 -14.15 4.66 7.57
CA VAL A 89 -12.73 4.89 7.92
C VAL A 89 -11.84 3.73 7.47
N THR A 90 -12.27 2.49 7.72
CA THR A 90 -11.51 1.30 7.29
C THR A 90 -11.41 1.21 5.76
N ALA A 91 -12.49 1.54 5.05
CA ALA A 91 -12.51 1.54 3.59
C ALA A 91 -11.62 2.64 2.99
N VAL A 92 -11.66 3.87 3.54
CA VAL A 92 -10.76 4.96 3.13
C VAL A 92 -9.31 4.58 3.38
N THR A 93 -9.01 3.99 4.55
CA THR A 93 -7.67 3.45 4.85
C THR A 93 -7.25 2.43 3.80
N LEU A 94 -8.14 1.50 3.44
CA LEU A 94 -7.85 0.47 2.44
C LEU A 94 -7.61 1.05 1.05
N VAL A 95 -8.40 2.03 0.63
CA VAL A 95 -8.22 2.74 -0.65
C VAL A 95 -6.86 3.42 -0.71
N LEU A 96 -6.52 4.23 0.31
CA LEU A 96 -5.24 4.93 0.38
C LEU A 96 -4.07 3.94 0.39
N LEU A 97 -4.16 2.88 1.19
CA LEU A 97 -3.10 1.89 1.29
C LEU A 97 -2.94 1.08 0.00
N THR A 98 -4.05 0.77 -0.68
CA THR A 98 -4.04 0.13 -2.02
C THR A 98 -3.37 1.05 -3.03
N PHE A 99 -3.73 2.34 -3.04
CA PHE A 99 -3.09 3.33 -3.91
C PHE A 99 -1.57 3.40 -3.68
N VAL A 100 -1.15 3.47 -2.42
CA VAL A 100 0.26 3.53 -2.03
C VAL A 100 1.03 2.26 -2.39
N ALA A 101 0.45 1.09 -2.12
CA ALA A 101 1.11 -0.20 -2.36
C ALA A 101 1.26 -0.50 -3.86
N THR A 102 0.26 -0.17 -4.66
CA THR A 102 0.17 -0.58 -6.08
C THR A 102 0.63 0.50 -7.05
N GLY A 103 0.97 1.69 -6.55
CA GLY A 103 1.51 2.75 -7.38
C GLY A 103 2.91 2.41 -7.90
N LYS A 104 3.16 2.74 -9.16
CA LYS A 104 4.54 2.80 -9.72
C LYS A 104 5.41 3.88 -9.08
N VAL A 105 4.79 4.75 -8.29
CA VAL A 105 5.43 5.81 -7.52
C VAL A 105 5.17 5.58 -6.05
N PHE A 106 6.23 5.51 -5.26
CA PHE A 106 6.12 5.58 -3.82
C PHE A 106 6.81 6.84 -3.31
N SER A 107 6.12 7.63 -2.49
CA SER A 107 6.71 8.73 -1.72
C SER A 107 6.50 8.46 -0.23
N PRO A 108 7.52 8.62 0.63
CA PRO A 108 7.35 8.55 2.09
C PRO A 108 6.22 9.44 2.60
N GLN A 109 5.96 10.57 1.94
CA GLN A 109 4.89 11.50 2.29
C GLN A 109 3.49 10.89 2.21
N TYR A 110 3.28 9.86 1.38
CA TYR A 110 1.97 9.20 1.30
C TYR A 110 1.58 8.50 2.60
N LEU A 111 2.57 8.11 3.43
CA LEU A 111 2.28 7.54 4.74
C LEU A 111 1.68 8.58 5.69
N ILE A 112 2.00 9.87 5.53
CA ILE A 112 1.40 10.94 6.34
C ILE A 112 -0.13 10.99 6.12
N TRP A 113 -0.58 10.77 4.88
CA TRP A 113 -2.01 10.74 4.55
C TRP A 113 -2.76 9.58 5.22
N LEU A 114 -2.08 8.46 5.48
CA LEU A 114 -2.66 7.29 6.15
C LEU A 114 -2.78 7.47 7.65
N MET A 115 -1.92 8.28 8.26
CA MET A 115 -1.81 8.43 9.72
C MET A 115 -3.16 8.68 10.44
N PRO A 116 -3.99 9.67 10.04
CA PRO A 116 -5.25 9.94 10.74
C PRO A 116 -6.24 8.76 10.69
N PHE A 117 -6.19 7.93 9.64
CA PHE A 117 -7.13 6.82 9.48
C PHE A 117 -6.64 5.55 10.18
N VAL A 118 -5.33 5.28 10.15
CA VAL A 118 -4.74 4.09 10.81
C VAL A 118 -4.97 4.13 12.32
N VAL A 119 -4.86 5.29 12.97
CA VAL A 119 -5.06 5.43 14.42
C VAL A 119 -6.50 5.23 14.86
N LEU A 120 -7.46 5.38 13.93
CA LEU A 120 -8.89 5.20 14.19
C LEU A 120 -9.34 3.74 14.00
N LEU A 121 -8.47 2.83 13.56
CA LEU A 121 -8.83 1.44 13.34
C LEU A 121 -9.12 0.71 14.67
N PRO A 122 -10.21 -0.08 14.74
CA PRO A 122 -10.71 -0.58 16.02
C PRO A 122 -10.03 -1.88 16.47
N GLY A 123 -10.10 -2.13 17.78
CA GLY A 123 -9.83 -3.44 18.37
C GLY A 123 -8.37 -3.90 18.34
N ARG A 124 -8.17 -5.22 18.55
CA ARG A 124 -6.82 -5.83 18.61
C ARG A 124 -6.09 -5.74 17.27
N LEU A 125 -6.81 -5.91 16.16
CA LEU A 125 -6.24 -5.78 14.82
C LEU A 125 -5.84 -4.33 14.54
N GLY A 126 -6.67 -3.34 14.88
CA GLY A 126 -6.31 -1.92 14.77
C GLY A 126 -5.00 -1.57 15.49
N ARG A 127 -4.83 -2.03 16.73
CA ARG A 127 -3.56 -1.84 17.48
C ARG A 127 -2.35 -2.48 16.80
N ARG A 128 -2.51 -3.68 16.22
CA ARG A 128 -1.45 -4.33 15.43
C ARG A 128 -1.12 -3.52 14.17
N THR A 129 -2.14 -3.00 13.49
CA THR A 129 -1.98 -2.13 12.32
C THR A 129 -1.22 -0.86 12.71
N ILE A 130 -1.56 -0.20 13.83
CA ILE A 130 -0.84 0.97 14.35
C ILE A 130 0.63 0.64 14.62
N ALA A 131 0.91 -0.44 15.35
CA ALA A 131 2.28 -0.84 15.67
C ALA A 131 3.12 -1.11 14.41
N LEU A 132 2.57 -1.87 13.46
CA LEU A 132 3.24 -2.15 12.19
C LEU A 132 3.41 -0.89 11.34
N PHE A 133 2.45 0.03 11.38
CA PHE A 133 2.51 1.30 10.67
C PHE A 133 3.62 2.21 11.24
N LEU A 134 3.78 2.26 12.57
CA LEU A 134 4.90 2.97 13.19
C LEU A 134 6.25 2.39 12.78
N LEU A 135 6.38 1.06 12.74
CA LEU A 135 7.59 0.41 12.21
C LEU A 135 7.85 0.75 10.74
N THR A 136 6.78 0.84 9.94
CA THR A 136 6.84 1.22 8.53
C THR A 136 7.31 2.68 8.37
N LEU A 137 6.83 3.58 9.22
CA LEU A 137 7.27 4.98 9.27
C LEU A 137 8.76 5.09 9.62
N VAL A 138 9.21 4.37 10.65
CA VAL A 138 10.63 4.34 11.04
C VAL A 138 11.49 3.79 9.89
N ALA A 139 11.10 2.68 9.28
CA ALA A 139 11.83 2.12 8.14
C ALA A 139 11.87 3.08 6.94
N SER A 140 10.75 3.78 6.66
CA SER A 140 10.68 4.78 5.59
C SER A 140 11.56 5.99 5.88
N GLN A 141 11.60 6.42 7.14
CA GLN A 141 12.47 7.50 7.61
C GLN A 141 13.93 7.10 7.50
N LEU A 142 14.32 5.87 7.82
CA LEU A 142 15.69 5.39 7.61
C LEU A 142 16.09 5.36 6.13
N ILE A 143 15.17 4.93 5.25
CA ILE A 143 15.40 4.90 3.80
C ILE A 143 15.63 6.33 3.26
N PHE A 144 14.76 7.27 3.59
CA PHE A 144 14.88 8.66 3.14
C PHE A 144 14.95 9.64 4.32
N PRO A 145 16.02 10.47 4.46
CA PRO A 145 17.10 10.66 3.48
C PRO A 145 18.34 9.76 3.66
N TRP A 146 18.54 9.11 4.82
CA TRP A 146 19.86 8.55 5.19
C TRP A 146 20.36 7.44 4.25
N PHE A 147 19.52 6.46 3.91
CA PHE A 147 19.94 5.33 3.07
C PHE A 147 19.57 5.46 1.60
N TYR A 148 19.17 6.67 1.20
CA TYR A 148 18.78 6.95 -0.17
C TYR A 148 19.97 6.84 -1.12
N SER A 149 21.14 7.37 -0.75
CA SER A 149 22.34 7.26 -1.59
C SER A 149 22.83 5.81 -1.75
N PRO A 150 22.98 5.00 -0.69
CA PRO A 150 23.25 3.56 -0.83
C PRO A 150 22.23 2.83 -1.70
N LEU A 151 20.94 3.16 -1.57
CA LEU A 151 19.89 2.58 -2.41
C LEU A 151 20.06 2.96 -3.88
N ARG A 152 20.41 4.23 -4.19
CA ARG A 152 20.74 4.66 -5.57
C ARG A 152 21.92 3.89 -6.17
N HIS A 153 22.92 3.56 -5.35
CA HIS A 153 24.04 2.71 -5.75
C HIS A 153 23.72 1.22 -5.62
N GLN A 154 22.44 0.88 -5.41
CA GLN A 154 21.93 -0.48 -5.40
C GLN A 154 22.57 -1.35 -4.31
N ALA A 155 22.93 -0.79 -3.15
CA ALA A 155 23.51 -1.57 -2.06
C ALA A 155 22.52 -2.64 -1.56
N ILE A 156 22.97 -3.88 -1.41
CA ILE A 156 22.09 -5.02 -1.05
C ILE A 156 21.39 -4.81 0.30
N TRP A 157 22.08 -4.30 1.30
CA TRP A 157 21.50 -4.05 2.62
C TRP A 157 20.40 -2.98 2.58
N ALA A 158 20.56 -1.94 1.74
CA ALA A 158 19.54 -0.91 1.54
C ALA A 158 18.34 -1.49 0.77
N ALA A 159 18.59 -2.38 -0.21
CA ALA A 159 17.55 -3.11 -0.91
C ALA A 159 16.73 -3.99 0.04
N LEU A 160 17.38 -4.71 0.97
CA LEU A 160 16.71 -5.55 1.97
C LEU A 160 15.86 -4.72 2.94
N LEU A 161 16.35 -3.55 3.39
CA LEU A 161 15.54 -2.65 4.22
C LEU A 161 14.31 -2.14 3.45
N LEU A 162 14.48 -1.75 2.18
CA LEU A 162 13.37 -1.36 1.32
C LEU A 162 12.38 -2.51 1.15
N THR A 163 12.86 -3.74 0.92
CA THR A 163 12.01 -4.93 0.82
C THR A 163 11.24 -5.17 2.11
N ALA A 164 11.90 -5.08 3.28
CA ALA A 164 11.23 -5.20 4.56
C ALA A 164 10.11 -4.16 4.72
N ARG A 165 10.38 -2.88 4.43
CA ARG A 165 9.36 -1.82 4.47
C ARG A 165 8.19 -2.10 3.51
N ASN A 166 8.49 -2.57 2.31
CA ASN A 166 7.49 -2.91 1.31
C ASN A 166 6.61 -4.10 1.71
N LEU A 167 7.19 -5.12 2.34
CA LEU A 167 6.44 -6.22 2.94
C LEU A 167 5.55 -5.75 4.09
N MET A 168 6.00 -4.78 4.90
CA MET A 168 5.16 -4.19 5.94
C MET A 168 3.93 -3.48 5.35
N ILE A 169 4.08 -2.75 4.23
CA ILE A 169 2.94 -2.14 3.51
C ILE A 169 1.94 -3.21 3.04
N ILE A 170 2.41 -4.32 2.48
CA ILE A 170 1.55 -5.44 2.06
C ILE A 170 0.85 -6.07 3.27
N ALA A 171 1.57 -6.27 4.37
CA ALA A 171 1.00 -6.81 5.61
C ALA A 171 -0.05 -5.87 6.22
N LEU A 172 0.17 -4.55 6.19
CA LEU A 172 -0.84 -3.55 6.57
C LEU A 172 -2.10 -3.69 5.71
N LEU A 173 -1.95 -3.91 4.40
CA LEU A 173 -3.09 -4.09 3.49
C LEU A 173 -3.91 -5.32 3.88
N GLY A 174 -3.24 -6.43 4.18
CA GLY A 174 -3.89 -7.64 4.70
C GLY A 174 -4.60 -7.42 6.03
N LEU A 175 -4.01 -6.66 6.97
CA LEU A 175 -4.64 -6.33 8.25
C LEU A 175 -5.91 -5.49 8.06
N VAL A 176 -5.86 -4.45 7.22
CA VAL A 176 -7.02 -3.57 6.97
C VAL A 176 -8.14 -4.34 6.25
N VAL A 177 -7.81 -5.21 5.28
CA VAL A 177 -8.80 -6.12 4.66
C VAL A 177 -9.44 -7.01 5.72
N THR A 178 -8.64 -7.60 6.62
CA THR A 178 -9.15 -8.47 7.69
C THR A 178 -10.09 -7.72 8.63
N ILE A 179 -9.76 -6.48 9.00
CA ILE A 179 -10.63 -5.60 9.80
C ILE A 179 -11.95 -5.37 9.04
N LEU A 180 -11.89 -4.95 7.78
CA LEU A 180 -13.08 -4.66 6.98
C LEU A 180 -14.00 -5.88 6.83
N VAL A 181 -13.44 -7.08 6.62
CA VAL A 181 -14.21 -8.32 6.55
C VAL A 181 -14.83 -8.68 7.90
N SER A 182 -14.11 -8.52 9.00
CA SER A 182 -14.65 -8.78 10.35
C SER A 182 -15.80 -7.83 10.74
N LEU A 183 -15.85 -6.64 10.13
CA LEU A 183 -16.95 -5.69 10.30
C LEU A 183 -18.21 -6.07 9.50
N ARG A 184 -18.12 -7.01 8.53
CA ARG A 184 -19.28 -7.54 7.80
C ARG A 184 -19.99 -8.65 8.55
N SER A 185 -19.31 -9.34 9.46
CA SER A 185 -19.90 -10.44 10.21
C SER A 185 -20.95 -9.90 11.20
N PRO A 186 -22.22 -10.33 11.12
CA PRO A 186 -23.22 -10.02 12.14
C PRO A 186 -22.77 -10.68 13.44
N ARG A 187 -22.19 -9.89 14.34
CA ARG A 187 -21.91 -10.36 15.69
C ARG A 187 -23.22 -10.32 16.46
N SER A 188 -23.81 -11.51 16.62
CA SER A 188 -24.72 -11.89 17.71
C SER A 188 -26.20 -11.45 17.64
N GLU A 189 -26.98 -12.09 16.76
CA GLU A 189 -28.32 -12.56 17.17
C GLU A 189 -28.21 -13.86 18.00
N ALA A 190 -27.13 -14.63 17.82
CA ALA A 190 -26.94 -15.92 18.49
C ALA A 190 -26.63 -15.87 20.00
N ALA A 191 -26.21 -14.73 20.58
CA ALA A 191 -26.09 -14.61 22.04
C ALA A 191 -27.38 -14.10 22.70
N GLN A 192 -28.29 -13.47 21.95
CA GLN A 192 -29.59 -13.04 22.50
C GLN A 192 -30.59 -14.21 22.60
N SER A 193 -30.47 -15.22 21.73
CA SER A 193 -31.31 -16.43 21.81
C SER A 193 -30.92 -17.39 22.93
N VAL A 194 -29.71 -17.29 23.48
CA VAL A 194 -29.23 -18.14 24.59
C VAL A 194 -29.52 -17.51 25.96
N GLU A 195 -29.74 -16.20 26.02
CA GLU A 195 -30.13 -15.49 27.25
C GLU A 195 -31.67 -15.42 27.43
N GLN A 196 -32.44 -15.79 26.40
CA GLN A 196 -33.90 -15.86 26.41
C GLN A 196 -34.47 -17.30 26.45
N ALA A 197 -33.61 -18.32 26.58
CA ALA A 197 -33.99 -19.73 26.71
C ALA A 197 -33.58 -20.28 28.08
#